data_AF-T0YTW3-F1
#
_entry.id   AF-T0YTW3-F1
#
_cell.length_a   1.000
_cell.length_b   1.000
_cell.length_c   1.000
_cell.angle_alpha   90.00
_cell.angle_beta   90.00
_cell.angle_gamma   90.00
#
_symmetry.space_group_name_H-M   'P 1'
#
loop_
_entity.id
_entity.type
_entity.pdbx_description
1 polymer ?
#
loop_
_entity_poly.entity_id
_entity_poly.type
_entity_poly.pdbx_seq_one_letter_code
_entity_poly.pdbx_strand_id
1 'polypeptide(L)'
;MSTPQTLASPDAARGWRMAAIALLAVRFVQGWIYWSGGTRRFIYAPSKLDTAGHWMAYKFQTSMPGALLGTDHLVAWLLQHFAFLYIGIVVFSAVEMIAGAMLIIGLFTRIAAVATIGLSIALMLLFGWQGATCIDEWTMAAANFA
;
A
#
# COMPACT_ATOMS: atom_id res chain seq x y z
N MET A 1 33.48 -23.01 -30.47
CA MET A 1 32.13 -22.56 -30.89
C MET A 1 31.81 -21.31 -30.08
N SER A 2 32.16 -20.14 -30.61
CA SER A 2 32.03 -18.85 -29.94
C SER A 2 30.64 -18.28 -30.17
N THR A 3 29.82 -18.26 -29.12
CA THR A 3 28.51 -17.61 -29.13
C THR A 3 28.69 -16.12 -29.43
N PRO A 4 28.03 -15.56 -30.45
CA PRO A 4 28.11 -14.13 -30.69
C PRO A 4 27.41 -13.40 -29.54
N GLN A 5 28.16 -12.64 -28.76
CA GLN A 5 27.58 -11.68 -27.84
C GLN A 5 26.94 -10.57 -28.66
N THR A 6 25.62 -10.59 -28.77
CA THR A 6 24.84 -9.49 -29.35
C THR A 6 24.99 -8.28 -28.44
N LEU A 7 26.00 -7.44 -28.69
CA LEU A 7 26.18 -6.18 -27.99
C LEU A 7 24.99 -5.28 -28.33
N ALA A 8 24.16 -4.98 -27.32
CA ALA A 8 23.04 -4.05 -27.47
C ALA A 8 23.54 -2.72 -28.05
N SER A 9 22.78 -2.13 -28.97
CA SER A 9 23.14 -0.82 -29.54
C SER A 9 23.31 0.23 -28.42
N PRO A 10 24.15 1.26 -28.60
CA PRO A 10 24.35 2.31 -27.60
C PRO A 10 23.05 2.96 -27.12
N ASP A 11 22.05 3.06 -28.02
CA ASP A 11 20.70 3.57 -27.71
C ASP A 11 19.91 2.60 -26.83
N ALA A 12 19.98 1.29 -27.10
CA ALA A 12 19.36 0.27 -26.26
C ALA A 12 19.98 0.28 -24.85
N ALA A 13 21.31 0.36 -24.74
CA ALA A 13 22.00 0.44 -23.45
C ALA A 13 21.61 1.70 -22.67
N ARG A 14 21.39 2.83 -23.34
CA ARG A 14 20.88 4.06 -22.73
C ARG A 14 19.44 3.90 -22.24
N GLY A 15 18.57 3.28 -23.04
CA GLY A 15 17.19 2.97 -22.66
C GLY A 15 17.10 2.10 -21.40
N TRP A 16 17.91 1.03 -21.33
CA TRP A 16 17.95 0.15 -20.15
C TRP A 16 18.42 0.89 -18.88
N ARG A 17 19.38 1.81 -19.00
CA ARG A 17 19.84 2.63 -17.86
C ARG A 17 18.75 3.57 -17.36
N MET A 18 18.03 4.23 -18.26
CA MET A 18 16.90 5.09 -17.88
C MET A 18 15.79 4.28 -17.21
N ALA A 19 15.44 3.13 -17.77
CA ALA A 19 14.44 2.23 -17.19
C ALA A 19 14.85 1.75 -15.79
N ALA A 20 16.13 1.38 -15.59
CA ALA A 20 16.63 0.97 -14.29
C ALA A 20 16.55 2.09 -13.24
N ILE A 21 16.90 3.32 -13.61
CA ILE A 21 16.80 4.49 -12.72
C ILE A 21 15.33 4.82 -12.40
N ALA A 22 14.45 4.77 -13.41
CA ALA A 22 13.03 5.00 -13.23
C ALA A 22 12.41 3.97 -12.28
N LEU A 23 12.69 2.68 -12.47
CA LEU A 23 12.20 1.62 -11.60
C LEU A 23 12.76 1.74 -10.16
N LEU A 24 14.02 2.17 -10.01
CA LEU A 24 14.59 2.44 -8.70
C LEU A 24 13.86 3.58 -7.98
N ALA A 25 13.54 4.67 -8.70
CA ALA A 25 12.80 5.81 -8.17
C ALA A 25 11.38 5.41 -7.74
N VAL A 26 10.64 4.69 -8.60
CA VAL A 26 9.30 4.18 -8.29
C VAL A 26 9.32 3.30 -7.04
N ARG A 27 10.28 2.37 -6.96
CA ARG A 27 10.45 1.50 -5.80
C ARG A 27 10.62 2.28 -4.50
N PHE A 28 11.46 3.31 -4.51
CA PHE A 28 11.74 4.11 -3.34
C PHE A 28 10.55 4.95 -2.89
N VAL A 29 9.89 5.64 -3.83
CA VAL A 29 8.69 6.44 -3.56
C VAL A 29 7.57 5.55 -3.01
N GLN A 30 7.33 4.41 -3.65
CA GLN A 30 6.33 3.47 -3.20
C GLN A 30 6.66 2.91 -1.82
N GLY A 31 7.92 2.52 -1.58
CA GLY A 31 8.36 2.06 -0.27
C GLY A 31 8.09 3.09 0.84
N TRP A 32 8.32 4.37 0.57
CA TRP A 32 8.06 5.46 1.51
C TRP A 32 6.56 5.67 1.81
N ILE A 33 5.71 5.57 0.79
CA ILE A 33 4.25 5.67 0.94
C ILE A 33 3.71 4.61 1.92
N TYR A 34 4.13 3.35 1.78
CA TYR A 34 3.67 2.26 2.66
C TYR A 34 4.32 2.31 4.05
N TRP A 35 5.62 2.64 4.11
CA TRP A 35 6.33 2.80 5.38
C TRP A 35 5.74 3.91 6.24
N SER A 36 5.50 5.09 5.64
CA SER A 36 4.91 6.23 6.35
C SER A 36 3.47 5.95 6.83
N GLY A 37 2.70 5.18 6.05
CA GLY A 37 1.38 4.70 6.46
C GLY A 37 1.39 3.87 7.74
N GLY A 38 2.15 2.79 7.74
CA GLY A 38 2.24 1.89 8.91
C GLY A 38 2.86 2.57 10.13
N THR A 39 3.95 3.33 9.96
CA THR A 39 4.61 4.03 11.07
C THR A 39 3.76 5.14 11.67
N ARG A 40 2.87 5.77 10.91
CA ARG A 40 1.94 6.75 11.47
C ARG A 40 1.00 6.15 12.49
N ARG A 41 0.46 4.97 12.21
CA ARG A 41 -0.46 4.30 13.13
C ARG A 41 0.27 3.71 14.34
N PHE A 42 1.49 3.21 14.18
CA PHE A 42 2.24 2.59 15.29
C PHE A 42 3.09 3.56 16.13
N ILE A 43 3.68 4.59 15.52
CA ILE A 43 4.71 5.43 16.16
C ILE A 43 4.22 6.86 16.35
N TYR A 44 3.73 7.52 15.30
CA TYR A 44 3.49 8.97 15.33
C TYR A 44 2.13 9.37 15.91
N ALA A 45 1.10 8.56 15.69
CA ALA A 45 -0.27 8.82 16.13
C ALA A 45 -0.97 7.52 16.56
N PRO A 46 -0.52 6.87 17.66
CA PRO A 46 -1.11 5.62 18.14
C PRO A 46 -2.57 5.76 18.56
N SER A 47 -3.04 6.98 18.84
CA SER A 47 -4.46 7.29 19.07
C SER A 47 -5.37 6.93 17.89
N LYS A 48 -4.82 6.76 16.67
CA LYS A 48 -5.58 6.25 15.52
C LYS A 48 -5.94 4.77 15.61
N LEU A 49 -5.20 4.00 16.42
CA LEU A 49 -5.46 2.58 16.71
C LEU A 49 -6.19 2.40 18.05
N ASP A 50 -6.57 3.47 18.73
CA ASP A 50 -7.24 3.36 20.03
C ASP A 50 -8.64 2.78 19.86
N THR A 51 -8.87 1.64 20.54
CA THR A 51 -10.16 0.97 20.54
C THR A 51 -11.25 1.72 21.32
N ALA A 52 -10.86 2.58 22.25
CA ALA A 52 -11.78 3.48 22.96
C ALA A 52 -12.06 4.77 22.16
N GLY A 53 -11.28 5.05 21.11
CA GLY A 53 -11.41 6.22 20.27
C GLY A 53 -12.47 6.06 19.18
N HIS A 54 -13.32 7.06 19.01
CA HIS A 54 -14.33 7.08 17.94
C HIS A 54 -13.73 7.23 16.53
N TRP A 55 -12.44 7.57 16.42
CA TRP A 55 -11.80 7.93 15.15
C TRP A 55 -11.81 6.77 14.13
N MET A 56 -11.52 5.55 14.58
CA MET A 56 -11.42 4.37 13.71
C MET A 56 -12.78 3.97 13.13
N ALA A 57 -13.81 3.90 13.98
CA ALA A 57 -15.18 3.65 13.54
C ALA A 57 -15.71 4.77 12.63
N TYR A 58 -15.46 6.03 12.99
CA TYR A 58 -15.85 7.19 12.19
C TYR A 58 -15.24 7.13 10.78
N LYS A 59 -13.95 6.80 10.65
CA LYS A 59 -13.29 6.70 9.35
C LYS A 59 -13.88 5.62 8.47
N PHE A 60 -14.09 4.41 9.01
CA PHE A 60 -14.71 3.33 8.26
C PHE A 60 -16.14 3.67 7.82
N GLN A 61 -16.93 4.30 8.70
CA GLN A 61 -18.29 4.73 8.37
C GLN A 61 -18.32 5.82 7.29
N THR A 62 -17.41 6.80 7.34
CA THR A 62 -17.33 7.84 6.30
C THR A 62 -16.87 7.32 4.94
N SER A 63 -16.14 6.20 4.91
CA SER A 63 -15.65 5.60 3.67
C SER A 63 -16.57 4.52 3.09
N MET A 64 -17.63 4.12 3.80
CA MET A 64 -18.65 3.17 3.33
C MET A 64 -19.29 3.54 1.97
N PRO A 65 -19.63 4.80 1.66
CA PRO A 65 -20.24 5.14 0.37
C PRO A 65 -19.34 4.88 -0.84
N GLY A 66 -18.03 4.71 -0.62
CA GLY A 66 -17.06 4.37 -1.65
C GLY A 66 -16.86 2.86 -1.85
N ALA A 67 -17.45 2.01 -1.01
CA ALA A 67 -17.30 0.55 -1.08
C ALA A 67 -17.72 -0.01 -2.45
N LEU A 68 -16.84 -0.76 -3.11
CA LEU A 68 -17.08 -1.40 -4.41
C LEU A 68 -17.37 -2.90 -4.22
N LEU A 69 -18.14 -3.49 -5.13
CA LEU A 69 -18.45 -4.94 -5.15
C LEU A 69 -19.15 -5.49 -3.89
N GLY A 70 -19.95 -4.68 -3.20
CA GLY A 70 -20.71 -5.15 -2.02
C GLY A 70 -19.88 -5.26 -0.74
N THR A 71 -18.69 -4.64 -0.70
CA THR A 71 -17.84 -4.59 0.50
C THR A 71 -18.43 -3.73 1.63
N ASP A 72 -19.52 -3.00 1.37
CA ASP A 72 -20.30 -2.27 2.36
C ASP A 72 -20.85 -3.20 3.45
N HIS A 73 -21.31 -4.40 3.10
CA HIS A 73 -21.74 -5.42 4.06
C HIS A 73 -20.60 -5.90 4.96
N LEU A 74 -19.39 -6.06 4.39
CA LEU A 74 -18.19 -6.43 5.14
C LEU A 74 -17.82 -5.32 6.14
N VAL A 75 -17.82 -4.06 5.69
CA VAL A 75 -17.51 -2.91 6.54
C VAL A 75 -18.56 -2.74 7.64
N ALA A 76 -19.85 -2.95 7.34
CA ALA A 76 -20.92 -2.90 8.34
C ALA A 76 -20.77 -4.01 9.39
N TRP A 77 -20.42 -5.24 8.97
CA TRP A 77 -20.16 -6.35 9.89
C TRP A 77 -18.95 -6.09 10.78
N LEU A 78 -17.87 -5.53 10.22
CA LEU A 78 -16.65 -5.14 10.96
C LEU A 78 -16.93 -4.03 11.98
N LEU A 79 -17.80 -3.06 11.67
CA LEU A 79 -18.22 -2.02 12.63
C LEU A 79 -19.03 -2.62 13.80
N GLN A 80 -19.80 -3.68 13.56
CA GLN A 80 -20.51 -4.40 14.63
C GLN A 80 -19.58 -5.28 15.46
N HIS A 81 -18.46 -5.74 14.90
CA HIS A 81 -17.47 -6.60 15.57
C HIS A 81 -16.10 -5.93 15.67
N PHE A 82 -16.01 -4.94 16.56
CA PHE A 82 -14.87 -4.05 16.68
C PHE A 82 -13.52 -4.77 16.92
N ALA A 83 -13.52 -5.92 17.61
CA ALA A 83 -12.31 -6.71 17.82
C ALA A 83 -11.67 -7.21 16.51
N PHE A 84 -12.48 -7.66 15.54
CA PHE A 84 -11.97 -8.10 14.23
C PHE A 84 -11.50 -6.92 13.40
N LEU A 85 -12.21 -5.79 13.48
CA LEU A 85 -11.80 -4.55 12.83
C LEU A 85 -10.43 -4.08 13.36
N TYR A 86 -10.21 -4.13 14.68
CA TYR A 86 -8.94 -3.80 15.30
C TYR A 86 -7.79 -4.69 14.82
N ILE A 87 -7.97 -6.00 14.90
CA ILE A 87 -6.97 -6.97 14.44
C ILE A 87 -6.69 -6.77 12.95
N GLY A 88 -7.73 -6.56 12.14
CA GLY A 88 -7.60 -6.32 10.71
C GLY A 88 -6.72 -5.11 10.39
N ILE A 89 -6.94 -3.98 11.06
CA ILE A 89 -6.11 -2.79 10.85
C ILE A 89 -4.69 -3.00 11.33
N VAL A 90 -4.48 -3.62 12.49
CA VAL A 90 -3.13 -3.89 13.00
C VAL A 90 -2.34 -4.78 12.04
N VAL A 91 -2.95 -5.86 11.55
CA VAL A 91 -2.31 -6.76 10.56
C VAL A 91 -2.03 -6.01 9.27
N PHE A 92 -3.02 -5.28 8.75
CA PHE A 92 -2.88 -4.47 7.54
C PHE A 92 -1.71 -3.48 7.67
N SER A 93 -1.63 -2.74 8.78
CA SER A 93 -0.54 -1.80 9.08
C SER A 93 0.82 -2.45 9.25
N ALA A 94 0.88 -3.65 9.84
CA ALA A 94 2.12 -4.40 9.94
C ALA A 94 2.64 -4.81 8.56
N VAL A 95 1.74 -5.30 7.69
CA VAL A 95 2.10 -5.66 6.31
C VAL A 95 2.55 -4.43 5.51
N GLU A 96 1.84 -3.30 5.63
CA GLU A 96 2.24 -2.03 5.01
C GLU A 96 3.66 -1.61 5.45
N MET A 97 3.92 -1.61 6.76
CA MET A 97 5.20 -1.19 7.31
C MET A 97 6.34 -2.09 6.83
N ILE A 98 6.15 -3.41 6.89
CA ILE A 98 7.16 -4.40 6.48
C ILE A 98 7.41 -4.32 4.97
N ALA A 99 6.36 -4.30 4.15
CA ALA A 99 6.50 -4.23 2.70
C ALA A 99 7.16 -2.90 2.26
N GLY A 100 6.80 -1.77 2.89
CA GLY A 100 7.43 -0.48 2.66
C GLY A 100 8.92 -0.48 2.98
N ALA A 101 9.31 -1.00 4.14
CA ALA A 101 10.72 -1.15 4.52
C ALA A 101 11.50 -2.05 3.54
N MET A 102 10.90 -3.17 3.14
CA MET A 102 11.50 -4.10 2.16
C MET A 102 11.74 -3.43 0.81
N LEU A 103 10.83 -2.58 0.33
CA LEU A 103 11.00 -1.80 -0.90
C LEU A 103 12.10 -0.74 -0.79
N ILE A 104 12.19 -0.03 0.34
CA ILE A 104 13.24 0.97 0.58
C ILE A 104 14.62 0.31 0.59
N ILE A 105 14.77 -0.75 1.39
CA ILE A 105 16.04 -1.49 1.56
C ILE A 105 16.40 -2.27 0.28
N GLY A 106 15.42 -2.64 -0.53
CA GLY A 106 15.62 -3.44 -1.74
C GLY A 106 15.69 -4.94 -1.48
N LEU A 107 15.09 -5.41 -0.37
CA LEU A 107 15.02 -6.82 0.00
C LEU A 107 13.70 -7.45 -0.50
N PHE A 108 13.77 -8.63 -1.13
CA PHE A 108 12.59 -9.35 -1.67
C PHE A 108 11.59 -8.46 -2.43
N THR A 109 12.10 -7.54 -3.25
CA THR A 109 11.33 -6.47 -3.91
C THR A 109 10.14 -6.95 -4.71
N ARG A 110 10.20 -8.15 -5.30
CA ARG A 110 9.08 -8.75 -6.04
C ARG A 110 7.92 -9.12 -5.13
N ILE A 111 8.20 -9.75 -3.99
CA ILE A 111 7.17 -10.13 -3.01
C ILE A 111 6.59 -8.87 -2.38
N ALA A 112 7.45 -7.92 -2.02
CA ALA A 112 7.01 -6.64 -1.46
C ALA A 112 6.13 -5.86 -2.45
N ALA A 113 6.46 -5.86 -3.75
CA ALA A 113 5.64 -5.23 -4.79
C ALA A 113 4.28 -5.91 -4.95
N VAL A 114 4.22 -7.25 -4.94
CA VAL A 114 2.94 -7.98 -4.98
C VAL A 114 2.10 -7.66 -3.73
N ALA A 115 2.72 -7.61 -2.56
CA ALA A 115 2.04 -7.23 -1.33
C ALA A 115 1.46 -5.82 -1.40
N THR A 116 2.23 -4.83 -1.85
CA THR A 116 1.74 -3.45 -1.98
C THR A 116 0.64 -3.32 -3.03
N ILE A 117 0.73 -4.01 -4.17
CA ILE A 117 -0.35 -4.06 -5.16
C ILE A 117 -1.62 -4.65 -4.53
N GLY A 118 -1.51 -5.77 -3.81
CA GLY A 118 -2.65 -6.38 -3.11
C GLY A 118 -3.28 -5.45 -2.08
N LEU A 119 -2.46 -4.70 -1.33
CA LEU A 119 -2.93 -3.67 -0.39
C LEU A 119 -3.67 -2.54 -1.13
N SER A 120 -3.18 -2.05 -2.26
CA SER A 120 -3.88 -1.03 -3.07
C SER A 120 -5.22 -1.52 -3.59
N ILE A 121 -5.28 -2.76 -4.07
CA ILE A 121 -6.54 -3.36 -4.55
C ILE A 121 -7.53 -3.50 -3.39
N ALA A 122 -7.10 -4.01 -2.24
CA ALA A 122 -7.96 -4.14 -1.05
C ALA A 122 -8.51 -2.79 -0.61
N LEU A 123 -7.67 -1.75 -0.56
CA LEU A 123 -8.09 -0.38 -0.23
C LEU A 123 -9.09 0.19 -1.25
N MET A 124 -8.86 -0.03 -2.55
CA MET A 124 -9.82 0.37 -3.59
C MET A 124 -11.16 -0.34 -3.44
N LEU A 125 -11.17 -1.63 -3.09
CA LEU A 125 -12.40 -2.38 -2.92
C LEU A 125 -13.18 -1.93 -1.68
N LEU A 126 -12.49 -1.66 -0.57
CA LEU A 126 -13.12 -1.26 0.70
C LEU A 126 -13.58 0.20 0.72
N PHE A 127 -12.85 1.09 0.06
CA PHE A 127 -13.02 2.54 0.22
C PHE A 127 -13.16 3.29 -1.12
N GLY A 128 -13.20 2.57 -2.25
CA GLY A 128 -13.43 3.13 -3.58
C GLY A 128 -12.33 4.06 -4.06
N TRP A 129 -12.72 5.07 -4.84
CA TRP A 129 -11.82 6.17 -5.24
C TRP A 129 -11.25 6.93 -4.04
N GLN A 130 -11.97 7.00 -2.92
CA GLN A 130 -11.45 7.53 -1.65
C GLN A 130 -10.43 6.58 -0.98
N GLY A 131 -10.22 5.38 -1.50
CA GLY A 131 -9.06 4.53 -1.22
C GLY A 131 -7.72 5.24 -1.45
N ALA A 132 -7.73 6.33 -2.23
CA ALA A 132 -6.62 7.24 -2.34
C ALA A 132 -6.40 8.14 -1.09
N THR A 133 -7.15 8.04 0.01
CA THR A 133 -6.89 8.83 1.24
C THR A 133 -7.39 8.19 2.55
N CYS A 134 -8.05 7.04 2.48
CA CYS A 134 -9.11 6.65 3.43
C CYS A 134 -8.69 6.42 4.89
N ILE A 135 -7.46 5.98 5.18
CA ILE A 135 -7.04 5.76 6.58
C ILE A 135 -5.94 6.73 7.03
N ASP A 136 -5.05 7.16 6.15
CA ASP A 136 -3.89 7.97 6.54
C ASP A 136 -3.62 9.18 5.65
N GLU A 137 -4.63 9.75 5.00
CA GLU A 137 -4.56 10.96 4.14
C GLU A 137 -3.56 10.86 2.96
N TRP A 138 -2.91 9.71 2.76
CA TRP A 138 -2.02 9.43 1.64
C TRP A 138 -2.69 8.54 0.57
N THR A 139 -2.35 8.80 -0.69
CA THR A 139 -2.84 8.15 -1.91
C THR A 139 -2.24 6.78 -2.20
N MET A 140 -2.24 5.91 -1.18
CA MET A 140 -1.67 4.56 -1.26
C MET A 140 -2.35 3.68 -2.31
N ALA A 141 -3.67 3.80 -2.48
CA ALA A 141 -4.38 3.02 -3.48
C ALA A 141 -4.03 3.43 -4.92
N ALA A 142 -3.71 4.71 -5.17
CA ALA A 142 -3.34 5.19 -6.50
C ALA A 142 -1.85 4.97 -6.84
N ALA A 143 -1.00 4.84 -5.82
CA ALA A 143 0.46 4.73 -5.97
C ALA A 143 0.95 3.50 -6.78
N ASN A 144 0.08 2.50 -7.00
CA ASN A 144 0.39 1.28 -7.76
C ASN A 144 -0.20 1.23 -9.17
N PHE A 145 -1.09 2.15 -9.52
CA PHE A 145 -1.78 2.16 -10.83
C PHE A 145 -1.20 3.20 -11.81
N ALA A 146 -0.15 3.92 -11.40
CA ALA A 146 0.56 4.92 -12.21
C ALA A 146 1.84 4.35 -12.83
#